data_AF-A0AAD7R8R3-F1
#
_entry.id   AF-A0AAD7R8R3-F1
#
_cell.length_a   1.000
_cell.length_b   1.000
_cell.length_c   1.000
_cell.angle_alpha   90.00
_cell.angle_beta   90.00
_cell.angle_gamma   90.00
#
_symmetry.space_group_name_H-M   'P 1'
#
loop_
_entity.id
_entity.type
_entity.pdbx_description
1 polymer ?
#
loop_
_entity_poly.entity_id
_entity_poly.type
_entity_poly.pdbx_seq_one_letter_code
_entity_poly.pdbx_strand_id
1 'polypeptide(L)'
;MEECEALCTRMAIMVNGRFRCLGSVQHLKNRFGDGYTIILRVAGPDPDLRPVMEFIEAELPGSTLKERHRNMLQYQLPSSLTSLARIFSMLAKNKQLLRIEDYSVSQTTLDQVFVNFAKDQSDEDHLKDILTNRKEAVVDLSQLDSFLQDKKAKETSV
;
A
#
# COMPACT_ATOMS: atom_id res chain seq x y z
N MET A 1 -1.90 -12.61 7.53
CA MET A 1 -1.00 -12.70 6.36
C MET A 1 0.49 -12.75 6.74
N GLU A 2 0.82 -12.50 8.01
CA GLU A 2 2.17 -12.41 8.56
C GLU A 2 3.03 -13.68 8.38
N GLU A 3 2.47 -14.89 8.61
CA GLU A 3 3.21 -16.15 8.40
C GLU A 3 3.65 -16.33 6.94
N CYS A 4 2.75 -16.03 5.99
CA CYS A 4 3.08 -16.08 4.56
C CYS A 4 4.17 -15.06 4.23
N GLU A 5 4.11 -13.84 4.78
CA GLU A 5 5.13 -12.81 4.58
C GLU A 5 6.50 -13.24 5.13
N ALA A 6 6.53 -13.96 6.24
CA ALA A 6 7.77 -14.48 6.81
C ALA A 6 8.37 -15.66 6.03
N LEU A 7 7.54 -16.53 5.43
CA LEU A 7 7.98 -17.81 4.87
C LEU A 7 8.05 -17.86 3.34
N CYS A 8 7.29 -17.01 2.63
CA CYS A 8 7.19 -17.07 1.17
C CYS A 8 8.10 -16.05 0.48
N THR A 9 8.90 -16.51 -0.49
CA THR A 9 9.72 -15.64 -1.35
C THR A 9 8.88 -14.90 -2.40
N ARG A 10 7.80 -15.52 -2.87
CA ARG A 10 6.84 -14.98 -3.82
C ARG A 10 5.43 -15.36 -3.39
N MET A 11 4.49 -14.49 -3.71
CA MET A 11 3.07 -14.66 -3.42
C MET A 11 2.24 -14.34 -4.63
N ALA A 12 1.12 -15.04 -4.76
CA ALA A 12 0.09 -14.76 -5.74
C ALA A 12 -1.20 -14.36 -5.02
N ILE A 13 -1.93 -13.38 -5.57
CA ILE A 13 -3.28 -13.01 -5.12
C ILE A 13 -4.27 -13.46 -6.19
N MET A 14 -5.33 -14.13 -5.75
CA MET A 14 -6.41 -14.65 -6.58
C MET A 14 -7.72 -13.94 -6.23
N VAL A 15 -8.52 -13.61 -7.25
CA VAL A 15 -9.86 -13.02 -7.12
C VAL A 15 -10.77 -13.76 -8.09
N ASN A 16 -11.90 -14.28 -7.60
CA ASN A 16 -12.86 -15.08 -8.38
C ASN A 16 -12.21 -16.22 -9.16
N GLY A 17 -11.39 -17.04 -8.47
CA GLY A 17 -10.72 -18.20 -9.07
C GLY A 17 -9.59 -17.87 -10.07
N ARG A 18 -9.28 -16.59 -10.32
CA ARG A 18 -8.26 -16.17 -11.29
C ARG A 18 -7.11 -15.44 -10.64
N PHE A 19 -5.89 -15.74 -11.07
CA PHE A 19 -4.69 -15.01 -10.64
C PHE A 19 -4.78 -13.55 -11.07
N ARG A 20 -4.66 -12.64 -10.11
CA ARG A 20 -4.62 -11.19 -10.35
C ARG A 20 -3.19 -10.67 -10.37
N CYS A 21 -2.35 -11.15 -9.47
CA CYS A 21 -0.96 -10.75 -9.41
C CYS A 21 -0.07 -11.82 -8.77
N LEU A 22 1.22 -11.78 -9.08
CA LEU A 22 2.28 -12.65 -8.57
C LEU A 22 3.56 -11.83 -8.38
N GLY A 23 4.19 -11.89 -7.21
CA GLY A 23 5.42 -11.14 -6.95
C GLY A 23 5.94 -11.32 -5.52
N SER A 24 7.07 -10.70 -5.19
CA SER A 24 7.51 -10.58 -3.80
C SER A 24 6.55 -9.71 -2.99
N VAL A 25 6.59 -9.80 -1.66
CA VAL A 25 5.74 -8.97 -0.79
C VAL A 25 5.97 -7.49 -1.05
N GLN A 26 7.23 -7.08 -1.21
CA GLN A 26 7.56 -5.68 -1.49
C GLN A 26 7.05 -5.23 -2.87
N HIS A 27 7.10 -6.11 -3.87
CA HIS A 27 6.50 -5.81 -5.18
C HIS A 27 4.99 -5.58 -5.05
N LEU A 28 4.29 -6.43 -4.30
CA LEU A 28 2.85 -6.31 -4.10
C LEU A 28 2.47 -5.03 -3.35
N LYS A 29 3.18 -4.71 -2.26
CA LYS A 29 3.00 -3.46 -1.49
C LYS A 29 3.27 -2.21 -2.34
N ASN A 30 4.29 -2.24 -3.20
CA ASN A 30 4.63 -1.10 -4.05
C ASN A 30 3.69 -0.94 -5.24
N ARG A 31 3.23 -2.04 -5.85
CA ARG A 31 2.41 -2.01 -7.07
C ARG A 31 0.92 -1.83 -6.79
N PHE A 32 0.43 -2.40 -5.70
CA PHE A 32 -1.00 -2.49 -5.39
C PHE A 32 -1.37 -1.88 -4.03
N GLY A 33 -0.39 -1.39 -3.26
CA GLY A 33 -0.64 -0.64 -2.04
C GLY A 33 -0.83 0.86 -2.30
N ASP A 34 -1.36 1.55 -1.31
CA ASP A 34 -1.61 3.00 -1.36
C ASP A 34 -0.35 3.84 -1.04
N GLY A 35 0.81 3.19 -0.89
CA GLY A 35 2.09 3.84 -0.61
C GLY A 35 2.38 3.97 0.89
N TYR A 36 2.68 5.19 1.33
CA TYR A 36 3.00 5.54 2.70
C TYR A 36 1.84 6.27 3.39
N THR A 37 1.57 5.87 4.63
CA THR A 37 0.68 6.56 5.54
C THR A 37 1.53 7.37 6.52
N ILE A 38 1.24 8.67 6.62
CA ILE A 38 1.93 9.59 7.52
C ILE A 38 0.91 10.09 8.53
N ILE A 39 1.13 9.84 9.82
CA ILE A 39 0.30 10.35 10.90
C ILE A 39 1.14 11.34 11.71
N LEU A 40 0.60 12.53 11.95
CA LEU A 40 1.26 13.63 12.65
C LEU A 40 0.37 14.09 13.78
N ARG A 41 0.95 14.32 14.96
CA ARG A 41 0.26 14.96 16.10
C ARG A 41 0.95 16.27 16.43
N VAL A 42 0.21 17.37 16.42
CA VAL A 42 0.71 18.71 16.75
C VAL A 42 0.45 19.01 18.22
N ALA A 43 1.41 19.64 18.89
CA ALA A 43 1.34 19.94 20.31
C ALA A 43 0.34 21.07 20.61
N GLY A 44 -0.48 20.88 21.66
CA GLY A 44 -1.43 21.86 22.16
C GLY A 44 -2.88 21.37 22.12
N PRO A 45 -3.80 22.00 22.88
CA PRO A 45 -5.19 21.58 22.98
C PRO A 45 -6.02 21.92 21.72
N ASP A 46 -5.69 23.02 21.04
CA ASP A 46 -6.28 23.45 19.77
C ASP A 46 -5.21 24.14 18.92
N PRO A 47 -4.26 23.37 18.36
CA PRO A 47 -3.16 23.94 17.61
C PRO A 47 -3.61 24.40 16.23
N ASP A 48 -3.01 25.48 15.74
CA ASP A 48 -3.14 25.85 14.33
C ASP A 48 -2.42 24.82 13.46
N LEU A 49 -3.19 24.03 12.72
CA LEU A 49 -2.67 22.98 11.83
C LEU A 49 -2.22 23.51 10.48
N ARG A 50 -2.60 24.74 10.10
CA ARG A 50 -2.31 25.29 8.77
C ARG A 50 -0.81 25.28 8.42
N PRO A 51 0.12 25.67 9.31
CA PRO A 51 1.55 25.64 8.98
C PRO A 51 2.07 24.23 8.67
N VAL A 52 1.54 23.21 9.36
CA VAL A 52 1.92 21.81 9.13
C VAL A 52 1.33 21.30 7.82
N MET A 53 0.07 21.66 7.53
CA MET A 53 -0.59 21.28 6.28
C MET A 53 0.15 21.87 5.06
N GLU A 54 0.41 23.18 5.09
CA GLU A 54 1.15 23.88 4.01
C GLU A 54 2.54 23.29 3.82
N PHE A 55 3.23 22.95 4.91
CA PHE A 55 4.54 22.33 4.86
C PHE A 55 4.50 20.93 4.21
N ILE A 56 3.52 20.10 4.56
CA ILE A 56 3.37 18.76 3.96
C ILE A 56 3.05 18.87 2.47
N GLU A 57 2.14 19.78 2.08
CA GLU A 57 1.79 19.99 0.68
C GLU A 57 2.98 20.49 -0.15
N ALA A 58 3.86 21.32 0.43
CA ALA A 58 5.08 21.80 -0.22
C ALA A 58 6.18 20.73 -0.33
N GLU A 59 6.46 19.99 0.74
CA GLU A 59 7.57 19.03 0.78
C GLU A 59 7.22 17.64 0.22
N LEU A 60 5.93 17.28 0.25
CA LEU A 60 5.40 15.98 -0.18
C LEU A 60 4.29 16.19 -1.23
N PRO A 61 4.65 16.65 -2.45
CA PRO A 61 3.69 16.82 -3.52
C PRO A 61 3.02 15.48 -3.86
N GLY A 62 1.70 15.53 -4.09
CA GLY A 62 0.90 14.32 -4.32
C GLY A 62 0.46 13.60 -3.04
N SER A 63 0.79 14.12 -1.85
CA SER A 63 0.16 13.67 -0.61
C SER A 63 -1.33 14.05 -0.59
N THR A 64 -2.16 13.19 -0.02
CA THR A 64 -3.61 13.39 0.12
C THR A 64 -3.97 13.34 1.59
N LEU A 65 -4.60 14.39 2.12
CA LEU A 65 -5.15 14.38 3.48
C LEU A 65 -6.33 13.40 3.55
N LYS A 66 -6.21 12.38 4.40
CA LYS A 66 -7.26 11.37 4.63
C LYS A 66 -8.10 11.69 5.86
N GLU A 67 -7.45 12.16 6.91
CA GLU A 67 -8.13 12.45 8.17
C GLU A 67 -7.53 13.68 8.85
N ARG A 68 -8.41 14.47 9.46
CA ARG A 68 -8.05 15.59 10.33
C ARG A 68 -8.92 15.51 11.58
N HIS A 69 -8.28 15.30 12.73
CA HIS A 69 -8.98 15.18 14.00
C HIS A 69 -8.25 15.92 15.13
N ARG A 70 -8.83 17.05 15.58
CA ARG A 70 -8.28 17.95 16.61
C ARG A 70 -6.85 18.41 16.32
N ASN A 71 -5.86 17.68 16.83
CA ASN A 71 -4.44 17.96 16.65
C ASN A 71 -3.71 16.90 15.81
N MET A 72 -4.46 15.95 15.24
CA MET A 72 -3.94 14.85 14.43
C MET A 72 -4.26 15.05 12.95
N LEU A 73 -3.27 14.78 12.11
CA LEU A 73 -3.38 14.77 10.65
C LEU A 73 -2.91 13.42 10.12
N GLN A 74 -3.66 12.85 9.18
CA GLN A 74 -3.29 11.64 8.46
C GLN A 74 -3.21 11.92 6.96
N TYR A 75 -2.06 11.64 6.37
CA TYR A 75 -1.82 11.74 4.94
C TYR A 75 -1.53 10.39 4.32
N GLN A 76 -1.96 10.23 3.07
CA GLN A 76 -1.56 9.16 2.18
C GLN A 76 -0.62 9.71 1.10
N LEU A 77 0.49 9.04 0.84
CA LEU A 77 1.44 9.45 -0.18
C LEU A 77 1.90 8.25 -1.02
N PRO A 78 1.77 8.27 -2.35
CA PRO A 78 2.26 7.19 -3.20
C PRO A 78 3.76 6.92 -2.98
N SER A 79 4.14 5.63 -2.86
CA SER A 79 5.53 5.22 -2.61
C SER A 79 6.46 5.46 -3.81
N SER A 80 5.91 5.75 -5.00
CA SER A 80 6.68 6.10 -6.19
C SER A 80 7.27 7.52 -6.16
N LEU A 81 6.75 8.41 -5.30
CA LEU A 81 7.11 9.83 -5.29
C LEU A 81 8.25 10.16 -4.33
N THR A 82 8.44 9.37 -3.28
CA THR A 82 9.45 9.62 -2.25
C THR A 82 9.87 8.32 -1.58
N SER A 83 10.93 8.37 -0.76
CA SER A 83 11.35 7.25 0.08
C SER A 83 10.95 7.47 1.54
N LEU A 84 10.70 6.37 2.25
CA LEU A 84 10.44 6.39 3.69
C LEU A 84 11.53 7.15 4.46
N ALA A 85 12.81 6.92 4.12
CA ALA A 85 13.94 7.63 4.73
C ALA A 85 13.89 9.16 4.53
N ARG A 86 13.46 9.63 3.35
CA ARG A 86 13.29 11.06 3.08
C ARG A 86 12.16 11.66 3.93
N ILE A 87 11.02 10.98 4.03
CA ILE A 87 9.90 11.42 4.87
C ILE A 87 10.36 11.56 6.32
N PHE A 88 10.97 10.51 6.89
CA PHE A 88 11.47 10.52 8.26
C PHE A 88 12.49 11.65 8.48
N SER A 89 13.44 11.83 7.56
CA SER A 89 14.46 12.87 7.67
C SER A 89 13.87 14.28 7.63
N MET A 90 12.89 14.51 6.75
CA MET A 90 12.21 15.79 6.60
C MET A 90 11.39 16.13 7.87
N LEU A 91 10.61 15.16 8.39
CA LEU A 91 9.81 15.36 9.60
C LEU A 91 10.68 15.57 10.84
N ALA A 92 11.75 14.79 10.98
CA ALA A 92 12.69 14.92 12.10
C ALA A 92 13.34 16.30 12.14
N LYS A 93 13.77 16.83 10.98
CA LYS A 93 14.40 18.15 10.88
C LYS A 93 13.46 19.29 11.25
N ASN A 94 12.18 19.17 10.92
CA ASN A 94 11.19 20.25 11.09
C ASN A 94 10.31 20.08 12.34
N LYS A 95 10.52 19.02 13.14
CA LYS A 95 9.72 18.66 14.31
C LYS A 95 9.49 19.83 15.27
N GLN A 96 10.56 20.54 15.63
CA GLN A 96 10.50 21.64 16.60
C GLN A 96 9.82 22.89 16.03
N LEU A 97 10.18 23.26 14.80
CA LEU A 97 9.64 24.43 14.11
C LEU A 97 8.12 24.33 13.94
N LEU A 98 7.64 23.13 13.59
CA LEU A 98 6.23 22.83 13.35
C LEU A 98 5.46 22.38 14.61
N ARG A 99 6.14 22.34 15.77
CA ARG A 99 5.57 21.88 17.05
C ARG A 99 4.92 20.49 16.96
N ILE A 100 5.53 19.59 16.18
CA ILE A 100 5.09 18.20 16.07
C ILE A 100 5.47 17.47 17.36
N GLU A 101 4.48 16.95 18.08
CA GLU A 101 4.67 16.17 19.32
C GLU A 101 5.24 14.79 18.98
N ASP A 102 4.59 14.10 18.03
CA ASP A 102 4.99 12.81 17.49
C ASP A 102 4.48 12.63 16.06
N TYR A 103 5.10 11.67 15.38
CA TYR A 103 4.70 11.27 14.05
C TYR A 103 4.99 9.79 13.84
N SER A 104 4.21 9.16 12.97
CA SER A 104 4.47 7.82 12.45
C SER A 104 4.43 7.84 10.93
N VAL A 105 5.26 6.99 10.33
CA VAL A 105 5.25 6.76 8.89
C VAL A 105 5.29 5.26 8.68
N SER A 106 4.29 4.72 8.00
CA SER A 106 4.16 3.30 7.70
C SER A 106 3.93 3.08 6.22
N GLN A 107 4.36 1.92 5.72
CA GLN A 107 4.00 1.46 4.38
C GLN A 107 2.71 0.66 4.45
N THR A 108 1.90 0.68 3.39
CA THR A 108 0.75 -0.23 3.24
C THR A 108 1.17 -1.67 3.52
N THR A 109 0.40 -2.37 4.36
CA THR A 109 0.65 -3.77 4.70
C THR A 109 0.16 -4.70 3.60
N LEU A 110 0.64 -5.94 3.59
CA LEU A 110 0.17 -6.94 2.63
C LEU A 110 -1.32 -7.25 2.86
N ASP A 111 -1.72 -7.31 4.13
CA ASP A 111 -3.12 -7.47 4.55
C ASP A 111 -4.01 -6.39 3.92
N GLN A 112 -3.54 -5.13 3.90
CA GLN A 112 -4.29 -4.03 3.34
C GLN A 112 -4.35 -4.07 1.81
N VAL A 113 -3.27 -4.51 1.14
CA VAL A 113 -3.28 -4.84 -0.29
C VAL A 113 -4.32 -5.92 -0.58
N PHE A 114 -4.37 -6.99 0.21
CA PHE A 114 -5.33 -8.07 0.05
C PHE A 114 -6.77 -7.62 0.26
N VAL A 115 -7.05 -6.82 1.29
CA VAL A 115 -8.37 -6.24 1.52
C VAL A 115 -8.81 -5.42 0.31
N ASN A 116 -7.90 -4.70 -0.35
CA ASN A 116 -8.22 -3.95 -1.56
C ASN A 116 -8.64 -4.87 -2.72
N PHE A 117 -7.91 -5.98 -2.93
CA PHE A 117 -8.31 -6.99 -3.92
C PHE A 117 -9.61 -7.72 -3.58
N ALA A 118 -9.89 -7.93 -2.29
CA ALA A 118 -11.12 -8.58 -1.84
C ALA A 118 -12.36 -7.71 -2.10
N LYS A 119 -12.23 -6.38 -2.08
CA LYS A 119 -13.33 -5.46 -2.44
C LYS A 119 -13.77 -5.60 -3.91
N ASP A 120 -12.87 -6.06 -4.78
CA ASP A 120 -13.15 -6.31 -6.19
C ASP A 120 -13.81 -7.69 -6.43
N GLN A 121 -14.08 -8.48 -5.39
CA GLN A 121 -14.88 -9.70 -5.50
C GLN A 121 -16.35 -9.33 -5.72
N SER A 122 -16.84 -9.54 -6.94
CA SER A 122 -18.26 -9.46 -7.29
C SER A 122 -18.94 -10.83 -7.23
N ASP A 123 -20.15 -10.90 -6.65
CA ASP A 123 -20.98 -12.12 -6.59
C ASP A 123 -21.41 -12.66 -7.98
N GLU A 124 -21.31 -11.86 -9.04
CA GLU A 124 -21.75 -12.25 -10.39
C GLU A 124 -20.93 -13.38 -11.04
N ASP A 125 -19.71 -13.67 -10.56
CA ASP A 125 -18.88 -14.76 -11.10
C ASP A 125 -19.27 -16.13 -10.51
N HIS A 126 -19.99 -16.19 -9.38
CA HIS A 126 -20.40 -17.46 -8.78
C HIS A 126 -21.30 -18.30 -9.69
N LEU A 127 -22.09 -17.67 -10.57
CA LEU A 127 -23.00 -18.39 -11.47
C LEU A 127 -22.29 -18.98 -12.70
N LYS A 128 -21.16 -18.39 -13.12
CA LYS A 128 -20.36 -18.91 -14.25
C LYS A 128 -19.48 -20.09 -13.84
N ASP A 129 -18.99 -20.10 -12.60
CA ASP A 129 -18.15 -21.17 -12.08
C ASP A 129 -18.94 -22.47 -11.82
N ILE A 130 -20.22 -22.37 -11.40
CA ILE A 130 -21.08 -23.56 -11.20
C ILE A 130 -21.43 -24.25 -12.53
N LEU A 131 -21.63 -23.49 -13.62
CA LEU A 131 -21.90 -24.07 -14.95
C LEU A 131 -20.68 -24.72 -15.59
N THR A 132 -19.46 -24.30 -15.20
CA THR A 132 -18.20 -24.82 -15.75
C THR A 132 -17.67 -26.04 -14.97
N ASN A 133 -18.17 -26.28 -13.75
CA ASN A 133 -17.65 -27.25 -12.78
C ASN A 133 -17.96 -28.75 -13.04
N ARG A 134 -18.24 -29.17 -14.28
CA ARG A 134 -18.26 -30.62 -14.62
C ARG A 134 -16.99 -31.14 -15.30
N LYS A 135 -16.03 -30.29 -15.62
CA LYS A 135 -14.71 -30.74 -16.09
C LYS A 135 -13.60 -29.92 -15.43
N GLU A 136 -12.88 -30.60 -14.55
CA GLU A 136 -11.52 -30.30 -14.11
C GLU A 136 -11.31 -29.00 -13.31
N ALA A 137 -11.20 -29.15 -11.98
CA ALA A 137 -10.49 -28.22 -11.11
C ALA A 137 -8.96 -28.30 -11.36
N VAL A 138 -8.55 -28.05 -12.59
CA VAL A 138 -7.14 -27.90 -12.99
C VAL A 138 -6.88 -26.41 -13.06
N VAL A 139 -6.07 -25.92 -12.12
CA VAL A 139 -5.49 -24.58 -12.22
C VAL A 139 -4.64 -24.55 -13.48
N ASP A 140 -5.07 -23.81 -14.50
CA ASP A 140 -4.35 -23.72 -15.77
C ASP A 140 -3.03 -22.96 -15.58
N LEU A 141 -1.95 -23.71 -15.39
CA LEU A 141 -0.59 -23.23 -15.18
C LEU A 141 -0.01 -22.50 -16.40
N SER A 142 -0.63 -22.60 -17.58
CA SER A 142 -0.18 -21.85 -18.76
C SER A 142 -0.31 -20.33 -18.58
N GLN A 143 -1.28 -19.88 -17.77
CA GLN A 143 -1.40 -18.47 -17.40
C GLN A 143 -0.27 -18.02 -16.46
N LEU A 144 0.28 -18.95 -15.66
CA LEU A 144 1.42 -18.68 -14.79
C LEU A 144 2.66 -18.32 -15.62
N ASP A 145 2.90 -18.97 -16.76
CA ASP A 145 4.06 -18.70 -17.62
C ASP A 145 4.06 -17.25 -18.12
N SER A 146 2.89 -16.69 -18.44
CA SER A 146 2.77 -15.29 -18.86
C SER A 146 3.07 -14.30 -17.72
N PHE A 147 2.67 -14.63 -16.48
CA PHE A 147 2.99 -13.87 -15.26
C PHE A 147 4.45 -14.03 -14.82
N LEU A 148 5.06 -15.21 -15.05
CA LEU A 148 6.46 -15.48 -14.79
C LEU A 148 7.38 -14.76 -15.80
N GLN A 149 6.87 -14.45 -17.00
CA GLN A 149 7.59 -13.75 -18.06
C GLN A 149 7.48 -12.21 -18.02
N ASP A 150 6.85 -11.61 -17.00
CA ASP A 150 6.79 -10.14 -16.87
C ASP A 150 8.21 -9.57 -16.64
N LYS A 151 8.91 -9.27 -17.75
CA LYS A 151 10.30 -8.80 -17.84
C LYS A 151 10.56 -7.40 -17.26
N LYS A 152 9.60 -6.83 -16.51
CA LYS A 152 9.86 -5.64 -15.67
C LYS A 152 10.59 -5.94 -14.37
N ALA A 153 10.91 -7.21 -14.10
CA ALA A 153 11.85 -7.65 -13.06
C ALA A 153 13.33 -7.41 -13.44
N LYS A 154 13.71 -6.17 -13.79
CA LYS A 154 15.08 -5.72 -13.54
C LYS A 154 15.09 -5.16 -12.13
N GLU A 155 15.28 -6.06 -11.16
CA GLU A 155 15.64 -5.67 -9.80
C GLU A 155 16.98 -4.93 -9.87
N THR A 156 16.96 -3.62 -9.59
CA THR A 156 18.18 -2.87 -9.30
C THR A 156 18.70 -3.39 -7.96
N SER A 157 19.71 -4.26 -8.02
CA SER A 157 20.51 -4.62 -6.85
C SER A 157 21.30 -3.39 -6.40
N VAL A 158 21.18 -3.04 -5.12
CA VAL A 158 22.22 -2.32 -4.36
C VAL A 158 22.60 -3.21 -3.20
#